data_AF-A0A925M3H1-F1
#
_entry.id   AF-A0A925M3H1-F1
#
_cell.length_a   1.000
_cell.length_b   1.000
_cell.length_c   1.000
_cell.angle_alpha   90.00
_cell.angle_beta   90.00
_cell.angle_gamma   90.00
#
_symmetry.space_group_name_H-M   'P 1'
#
loop_
_entity.id
_entity.type
_entity.pdbx_description
1 polymer ?
#
loop_
_entity_poly.entity_id
_entity_poly.type
_entity_poly.pdbx_seq_one_letter_code
_entity_poly.pdbx_strand_id
1 'polypeptide(L)'
;MGLFDRIMRVIRANLNSLVSGAEDPEKILEQAVMDMQEDLIQLRQAVAQAIATQKRTERQYSQAQTTADEWYRRAQLALQKGEESLAREALTRRKSYQDTAEAMRSQIEQQSTIVTQLKQNMMKLESKISEAKTKKDLYIARARSAKASQQINDMMGRVGTGGAISAFERMEEKVLQLEAQSEAVAELGTDDLEKRIASLGEADAVEAELAAMKNQITGGSQAAQLPSSHATINSETDRELEKLRQQIREP
;
A
#
# COMPACT_ATOMS: atom_id res chain seq x y z
N MET A 1 -5.64 10.97 34.99
CA MET A 1 -5.54 10.69 33.54
C MET A 1 -6.09 9.30 33.31
N GLY A 2 -7.17 9.19 32.56
CA GLY A 2 -7.83 7.91 32.27
C GLY A 2 -7.16 7.12 31.15
N LEU A 3 -7.57 5.87 31.01
CA LEU A 3 -7.23 5.01 29.87
C LEU A 3 -7.49 5.72 28.53
N PHE A 4 -8.64 6.39 28.45
CA PHE A 4 -9.10 7.11 27.27
C PHE A 4 -8.21 8.32 26.93
N ASP A 5 -7.60 8.98 27.93
CA ASP A 5 -6.60 10.04 27.70
C ASP A 5 -5.33 9.48 27.08
N ARG A 6 -4.94 8.24 27.42
CA ARG A 6 -3.76 7.57 26.83
C ARG A 6 -4.03 7.22 25.36
N ILE A 7 -5.18 6.61 25.07
CA ILE A 7 -5.60 6.28 23.70
C ILE A 7 -5.72 7.55 22.83
N MET A 8 -6.40 8.60 23.33
CA MET A 8 -6.46 9.90 22.63
C MET A 8 -5.08 10.56 22.48
N ARG A 9 -4.17 10.37 23.43
CA ARG A 9 -2.79 10.86 23.33
C ARG A 9 -2.00 10.11 22.26
N VAL A 10 -2.11 8.78 22.14
CA VAL A 10 -1.45 8.01 21.05
C VAL A 10 -1.97 8.47 19.69
N ILE A 11 -3.28 8.66 19.54
CA ILE A 11 -3.89 9.16 18.29
C ILE A 11 -3.41 10.58 17.95
N ARG A 12 -3.38 11.51 18.92
CA ARG A 12 -2.89 12.89 18.72
C ARG A 12 -1.37 12.97 18.53
N ALA A 13 -0.61 12.10 19.20
CA ALA A 13 0.84 12.04 19.06
C ALA A 13 1.23 11.52 17.67
N ASN A 14 0.57 10.47 17.16
CA ASN A 14 0.84 9.94 15.82
C ASN A 14 0.52 10.91 14.68
N LEU A 15 -0.41 11.85 14.86
CA LEU A 15 -0.62 12.94 13.89
C LEU A 15 0.58 13.90 13.81
N ASN A 16 1.42 13.99 14.85
CA ASN A 16 2.64 14.79 14.86
C ASN A 16 3.92 13.95 14.64
N SER A 17 4.00 12.70 15.11
CA SER A 17 5.21 11.86 15.01
C SER A 17 5.44 11.27 13.61
N LEU A 18 4.45 11.33 12.72
CA LEU A 18 4.65 11.11 11.27
C LEU A 18 5.65 12.12 10.65
N VAL A 19 5.99 13.20 11.35
CA VAL A 19 7.05 14.16 10.98
C VAL A 19 8.43 13.73 11.51
N SER A 20 8.52 12.72 12.38
CA SER A 20 9.74 12.33 13.11
C SER A 20 10.18 10.86 12.95
N GLY A 21 10.00 10.29 11.76
CA GLY A 21 11.00 9.47 11.05
C GLY A 21 11.65 8.21 11.66
N ALA A 22 11.27 7.71 12.84
CA ALA A 22 12.03 6.66 13.54
C ALA A 22 11.30 5.34 13.84
N GLU A 23 9.97 5.33 13.96
CA GLU A 23 9.21 4.13 14.37
C GLU A 23 8.34 3.56 13.25
N ASP A 24 8.24 2.23 13.23
CA ASP A 24 7.45 1.49 12.24
C ASP A 24 5.95 1.58 12.59
N PRO A 25 5.10 2.21 11.73
CA PRO A 25 3.69 2.40 12.03
C PRO A 25 2.91 1.09 12.17
N GLU A 26 3.41 -0.02 11.59
CA GLU A 26 2.84 -1.35 11.80
C GLU A 26 2.97 -1.76 13.28
N LYS A 27 4.16 -1.57 13.87
CA LYS A 27 4.44 -1.93 15.27
C LYS A 27 3.71 -1.04 16.27
N ILE A 28 3.60 0.27 16.03
CA ILE A 28 2.88 1.18 16.94
C ILE A 28 1.40 0.78 17.03
N LEU A 29 0.78 0.47 15.88
CA LEU A 29 -0.64 0.09 15.83
C LEU A 29 -0.87 -1.33 16.38
N GLU A 30 0.11 -2.23 16.27
CA GLU A 30 0.07 -3.53 16.97
C GLU A 30 0.20 -3.39 18.48
N GLN A 31 1.16 -2.62 18.98
CA GLN A 31 1.33 -2.38 20.41
C GLN A 31 0.07 -1.74 21.01
N ALA A 32 -0.49 -0.70 20.37
CA ALA A 32 -1.72 -0.05 20.84
C ALA A 32 -2.92 -1.02 20.93
N VAL A 33 -3.02 -2.00 20.02
CA VAL A 33 -4.05 -3.04 20.09
C VAL A 33 -3.77 -4.07 21.20
N MET A 34 -2.50 -4.41 21.44
CA MET A 34 -2.10 -5.29 22.54
C MET A 34 -2.35 -4.65 23.91
N ASP A 35 -1.96 -3.39 24.10
CA ASP A 35 -2.22 -2.60 25.32
C ASP A 35 -3.73 -2.58 25.64
N MET A 36 -4.56 -2.24 24.65
CA MET A 36 -6.03 -2.24 24.82
C MET A 36 -6.60 -3.64 25.14
N GLN A 37 -5.96 -4.72 24.69
CA GLN A 37 -6.35 -6.08 25.05
C GLN A 37 -5.94 -6.45 26.49
N GLU A 38 -4.80 -5.97 26.98
CA GLU A 38 -4.42 -6.15 28.38
C GLU A 38 -5.35 -5.36 29.32
N ASP A 39 -5.61 -4.09 28.99
CA ASP A 39 -6.56 -3.23 29.71
C ASP A 39 -7.96 -3.88 29.80
N LEU A 40 -8.40 -4.58 28.74
CA LEU A 40 -9.65 -5.35 28.76
C LEU A 40 -9.59 -6.56 29.71
N ILE A 41 -8.44 -7.24 29.83
CA ILE A 41 -8.27 -8.34 30.79
C ILE A 41 -8.35 -7.80 32.22
N GLN A 42 -7.67 -6.68 32.51
CA GLN A 42 -7.73 -6.00 33.81
C GLN A 42 -9.17 -5.54 34.13
N LEU A 43 -9.89 -4.96 33.16
CA LEU A 43 -11.29 -4.58 33.33
C LEU A 43 -12.21 -5.79 33.58
N ARG A 44 -12.02 -6.90 32.86
CA ARG A 44 -12.77 -8.15 33.08
C ARG A 44 -12.54 -8.72 34.48
N GLN A 45 -11.31 -8.65 35.00
CA GLN A 45 -10.99 -9.03 36.39
C GLN A 45 -11.71 -8.13 37.40
N ALA A 46 -11.68 -6.80 37.21
CA ALA A 46 -12.39 -5.85 38.08
C ALA A 46 -13.92 -6.05 38.06
N VAL A 47 -14.50 -6.30 36.88
CA VAL A 47 -15.93 -6.67 36.72
C VAL A 47 -16.25 -7.97 37.49
N ALA A 48 -15.40 -8.99 37.38
CA ALA A 48 -15.57 -10.26 38.08
C ALA A 48 -15.48 -10.09 39.61
N GLN A 49 -14.53 -9.29 40.10
CA GLN A 49 -14.38 -8.98 41.52
C GLN A 49 -15.62 -8.23 42.05
N ALA A 50 -16.14 -7.24 41.32
CA ALA A 50 -17.36 -6.53 41.70
C ALA A 50 -18.59 -7.48 41.78
N ILE A 51 -18.75 -8.38 40.81
CA ILE A 51 -19.80 -9.41 40.81
C ILE A 51 -19.62 -10.38 41.99
N ALA A 52 -18.39 -10.79 42.31
CA ALA A 52 -18.10 -11.66 43.45
C ALA A 52 -18.41 -10.97 44.80
N THR A 53 -18.12 -9.67 44.92
CA THR A 53 -18.49 -8.85 46.09
C THR A 53 -20.00 -8.75 46.22
N GLN A 54 -20.74 -8.45 45.13
CA GLN A 54 -22.20 -8.42 45.13
C GLN A 54 -22.79 -9.77 45.59
N LYS A 55 -22.32 -10.88 45.01
CA LYS A 55 -22.74 -12.24 45.40
C LYS A 55 -22.40 -12.60 46.85
N ARG A 56 -21.39 -11.95 47.46
CA ARG A 56 -21.11 -12.11 48.89
C ARG A 56 -22.16 -11.40 49.74
N THR A 57 -22.50 -10.15 49.42
CA THR A 57 -23.57 -9.41 50.12
C THR A 57 -24.94 -10.09 49.93
N GLU A 58 -25.26 -10.61 48.73
CA GLU A 58 -26.48 -11.39 48.47
C GLU A 58 -26.61 -12.64 49.37
N ARG A 59 -25.50 -13.35 49.61
CA ARG A 59 -25.46 -14.48 50.56
C ARG A 59 -25.63 -14.04 52.01
N GLN A 60 -25.00 -12.93 52.40
CA GLN A 60 -25.13 -12.38 53.75
C GLN A 60 -26.58 -11.91 54.03
N TYR A 61 -27.23 -11.29 53.04
CA TYR A 61 -28.65 -10.93 53.07
C TYR A 61 -29.56 -12.15 53.28
N SER A 62 -29.40 -13.19 52.44
CA SER A 62 -30.18 -14.42 52.55
C SER A 62 -29.98 -15.14 53.91
N GLN A 63 -28.76 -15.14 54.44
CA GLN A 63 -28.49 -15.65 55.79
C GLN A 63 -29.18 -14.80 56.87
N ALA A 64 -29.14 -13.47 56.78
CA ALA A 64 -29.82 -12.59 57.73
C ALA A 64 -31.35 -12.80 57.74
N GLN A 65 -31.98 -12.93 56.57
CA GLN A 65 -33.40 -13.29 56.46
C GLN A 65 -33.70 -14.66 57.09
N THR A 66 -32.92 -15.69 56.75
CA THR A 66 -33.09 -17.05 57.30
C THR A 66 -33.01 -17.05 58.83
N THR A 67 -32.06 -16.32 59.40
CA THR A 67 -31.89 -16.17 60.85
C THR A 67 -33.05 -15.37 61.48
N ALA A 68 -33.58 -14.34 60.81
CA ALA A 68 -34.77 -13.63 61.28
C ALA A 68 -36.00 -14.55 61.32
N ASP A 69 -36.21 -15.39 60.31
CA ASP A 69 -37.33 -16.33 60.28
C ASP A 69 -37.17 -17.48 61.29
N GLU A 70 -35.94 -17.89 61.61
CA GLU A 70 -35.70 -18.74 62.78
C GLU A 70 -36.11 -18.07 64.08
N TRP A 71 -35.73 -16.82 64.32
CA TRP A 71 -36.15 -16.08 65.51
C TRP A 71 -37.67 -15.87 65.56
N TYR A 72 -38.34 -15.74 64.41
CA TYR A 72 -39.80 -15.72 64.34
C TYR A 72 -40.43 -17.05 64.76
N ARG A 73 -39.93 -18.18 64.23
CA ARG A 73 -40.38 -19.53 64.63
C ARG A 73 -40.15 -19.79 66.13
N ARG A 74 -39.01 -19.33 66.67
CA ARG A 74 -38.71 -19.40 68.11
C ARG A 74 -39.67 -18.55 68.95
N ALA A 75 -40.01 -17.35 68.50
CA ALA A 75 -41.00 -16.49 69.17
C ALA A 75 -42.41 -17.11 69.18
N GLN A 76 -42.84 -17.70 68.06
CA GLN A 76 -44.11 -18.43 67.96
C GLN A 76 -44.15 -19.60 68.96
N LEU A 77 -43.08 -20.41 69.04
CA LEU A 77 -42.98 -21.53 69.97
C LEU A 77 -42.97 -21.10 71.45
N ALA A 78 -42.31 -19.99 71.78
CA ALA A 78 -42.34 -19.42 73.13
C ALA A 78 -43.75 -18.96 73.51
N LEU A 79 -44.43 -18.24 72.61
CA LEU A 79 -45.80 -17.75 72.84
C LEU A 79 -46.82 -18.90 72.94
N GLN A 80 -46.66 -19.98 72.17
CA GLN A 80 -47.45 -21.22 72.33
C GLN A 80 -47.29 -21.90 73.69
N LYS A 81 -46.17 -21.65 74.40
CA LYS A 81 -45.91 -22.16 75.75
C LYS A 81 -46.28 -21.18 76.87
N GLY A 82 -46.81 -19.99 76.54
CA GLY A 82 -47.09 -18.92 77.50
C GLY A 82 -45.86 -18.09 77.92
N GLU A 83 -44.68 -18.37 77.35
CA GLU A 83 -43.41 -17.71 77.68
C GLU A 83 -43.28 -16.36 76.96
N GLU A 84 -44.13 -15.40 77.34
CA GLU A 84 -44.25 -14.12 76.62
C GLU A 84 -42.95 -13.28 76.68
N SER A 85 -42.19 -13.38 77.77
CA SER A 85 -40.86 -12.74 77.92
C SER A 85 -39.87 -13.23 76.86
N LEU A 86 -39.74 -14.55 76.70
CA LEU A 86 -38.89 -15.17 75.68
C LEU A 86 -39.41 -14.87 74.26
N ALA A 87 -40.72 -14.79 74.06
CA ALA A 87 -41.31 -14.39 72.78
C ALA A 87 -40.93 -12.94 72.41
N ARG A 88 -41.02 -11.99 73.35
CA ARG A 88 -40.60 -10.59 73.15
C ARG A 88 -39.10 -10.47 72.87
N GLU A 89 -38.26 -11.24 73.57
CA GLU A 89 -36.81 -11.25 73.31
C GLU A 89 -36.48 -11.82 71.92
N ALA A 90 -37.11 -12.93 71.54
CA ALA A 90 -36.95 -13.53 70.22
C ALA A 90 -37.43 -12.59 69.09
N LEU A 91 -38.51 -11.83 69.28
CA LEU A 91 -38.94 -10.80 68.33
C LEU A 91 -37.96 -9.61 68.26
N THR A 92 -37.33 -9.25 69.37
CA THR A 92 -36.28 -8.20 69.39
C THR A 92 -35.05 -8.65 68.60
N ARG A 93 -34.61 -9.89 68.80
CA ARG A 93 -33.53 -10.51 68.00
C ARG A 93 -33.91 -10.62 66.53
N ARG A 94 -35.13 -11.06 66.21
CA ARG A 94 -35.67 -11.08 64.82
C ARG A 94 -35.51 -9.71 64.17
N LYS A 95 -35.99 -8.64 64.82
CA LYS A 95 -35.95 -7.29 64.26
C LYS A 95 -34.53 -6.89 63.89
N SER A 96 -33.56 -7.09 64.78
CA SER A 96 -32.14 -6.77 64.48
C SER A 96 -31.61 -7.48 63.23
N TYR A 97 -32.01 -8.73 62.97
CA TYR A 97 -31.67 -9.44 61.72
C TYR A 97 -32.46 -8.94 60.50
N GLN A 98 -33.69 -8.45 60.66
CA GLN A 98 -34.44 -7.80 59.58
C GLN A 98 -33.81 -6.45 59.21
N ASP A 99 -33.51 -5.60 60.19
CA ASP A 99 -32.81 -4.31 60.01
C ASP A 99 -31.45 -4.53 59.30
N THR A 100 -30.73 -5.59 59.69
CA THR A 100 -29.47 -6.02 59.04
C THR A 100 -29.68 -6.44 57.58
N ALA A 101 -30.73 -7.22 57.30
CA ALA A 101 -31.06 -7.63 55.93
C ALA A 101 -31.45 -6.43 55.06
N GLU A 102 -32.21 -5.47 55.58
CA GLU A 102 -32.61 -4.27 54.85
C GLU A 102 -31.40 -3.37 54.50
N ALA A 103 -30.44 -3.23 55.42
CA ALA A 103 -29.17 -2.56 55.14
C ALA A 103 -28.35 -3.29 54.03
N MET A 104 -28.28 -4.63 54.09
CA MET A 104 -27.61 -5.43 53.05
C MET A 104 -28.32 -5.33 51.69
N ARG A 105 -29.65 -5.27 51.67
CA ARG A 105 -30.44 -5.07 50.44
C ARG A 105 -30.10 -3.74 49.77
N SER A 106 -30.09 -2.63 50.52
CA SER A 106 -29.68 -1.32 50.01
C SER A 106 -28.25 -1.36 49.42
N GLN A 107 -27.33 -2.07 50.07
CA GLN A 107 -25.99 -2.29 49.54
C GLN A 107 -25.98 -3.10 48.23
N ILE A 108 -26.82 -4.13 48.09
CA ILE A 108 -26.95 -4.93 46.85
C ILE A 108 -27.50 -4.08 45.70
N GLU A 109 -28.49 -3.22 45.95
CA GLU A 109 -29.09 -2.34 44.93
C GLU A 109 -28.05 -1.32 44.40
N GLN A 110 -27.21 -0.76 45.29
CA GLN A 110 -26.05 0.07 44.91
C GLN A 110 -24.99 -0.72 44.11
N GLN A 111 -24.60 -1.90 44.61
CA GLN A 111 -23.62 -2.77 43.95
C GLN A 111 -24.09 -3.23 42.56
N SER A 112 -25.37 -3.56 42.40
CA SER A 112 -25.96 -4.00 41.13
C SER A 112 -25.91 -2.89 40.07
N THR A 113 -26.13 -1.64 40.48
CA THR A 113 -25.96 -0.46 39.62
C THR A 113 -24.52 -0.32 39.14
N ILE A 114 -23.54 -0.42 40.04
CA ILE A 114 -22.10 -0.37 39.71
C ILE A 114 -21.71 -1.52 38.78
N VAL A 115 -22.09 -2.76 39.10
CA VAL A 115 -21.81 -3.96 38.29
C VAL A 115 -22.43 -3.84 36.89
N THR A 116 -23.62 -3.26 36.77
CA THR A 116 -24.28 -3.02 35.47
C THR A 116 -23.50 -1.98 34.66
N GLN A 117 -23.08 -0.87 35.26
CA GLN A 117 -22.27 0.14 34.58
C GLN A 117 -20.91 -0.40 34.14
N LEU A 118 -20.24 -1.21 34.98
CA LEU A 118 -18.97 -1.84 34.65
C LEU A 118 -19.10 -2.83 33.48
N LYS A 119 -20.15 -3.66 33.46
CA LYS A 119 -20.46 -4.55 32.31
C LYS A 119 -20.69 -3.77 31.02
N GLN A 120 -21.49 -2.69 31.05
CA GLN A 120 -21.70 -1.85 29.87
C GLN A 120 -20.42 -1.20 29.38
N ASN A 121 -19.54 -0.75 30.29
CA ASN A 121 -18.26 -0.15 29.92
C ASN A 121 -17.29 -1.19 29.33
N MET A 122 -17.30 -2.42 29.84
CA MET A 122 -16.55 -3.55 29.29
C MET A 122 -17.00 -3.87 27.84
N MET A 123 -18.30 -4.00 27.59
CA MET A 123 -18.83 -4.25 26.24
C MET A 123 -18.50 -3.11 25.25
N LYS A 124 -18.51 -1.85 25.72
CA LYS A 124 -18.07 -0.69 24.92
C LYS A 124 -16.58 -0.76 24.59
N LEU A 125 -15.73 -1.18 25.53
CA LEU A 125 -14.30 -1.37 25.29
C LEU A 125 -14.04 -2.53 24.31
N GLU A 126 -14.74 -3.65 24.45
CA GLU A 126 -14.66 -4.81 23.54
C GLU A 126 -15.01 -4.41 22.09
N SER A 127 -16.10 -3.65 21.91
CA SER A 127 -16.47 -3.08 20.61
C SER A 127 -15.40 -2.15 20.04
N LYS A 128 -14.83 -1.26 20.88
CA LYS A 128 -13.76 -0.35 20.45
C LYS A 128 -12.44 -1.05 20.13
N ILE A 129 -12.13 -2.19 20.76
CA ILE A 129 -11.00 -3.05 20.40
C ILE A 129 -11.24 -3.72 19.03
N SER A 130 -12.47 -4.16 18.75
CA SER A 130 -12.82 -4.70 17.43
C SER A 130 -12.70 -3.66 16.31
N GLU A 131 -13.19 -2.43 16.55
CA GLU A 131 -12.97 -1.29 15.65
C GLU A 131 -11.47 -0.99 15.46
N ALA A 132 -10.69 -1.00 16.55
CA ALA A 132 -9.27 -0.69 16.52
C ALA A 132 -8.48 -1.73 15.69
N LYS A 133 -8.80 -3.02 15.81
CA LYS A 133 -8.22 -4.09 14.98
C LYS A 133 -8.50 -3.89 13.50
N THR A 134 -9.76 -3.68 13.14
CA THR A 134 -10.15 -3.43 11.74
C THR A 134 -9.45 -2.19 11.16
N LYS A 135 -9.26 -1.15 11.96
CA LYS A 135 -8.50 0.06 11.58
C LYS A 135 -6.99 -0.21 11.50
N LYS A 136 -6.41 -1.01 12.40
CA LYS A 136 -5.01 -1.48 12.37
C LYS A 136 -4.70 -2.12 11.02
N ASP A 137 -5.48 -3.13 10.63
CA ASP A 137 -5.23 -3.92 9.43
C ASP A 137 -5.37 -3.06 8.15
N LEU A 138 -6.34 -2.15 8.11
CA LEU A 138 -6.49 -1.16 7.05
C LEU A 138 -5.30 -0.19 6.95
N TYR A 139 -4.80 0.32 8.09
CA TYR A 139 -3.65 1.22 8.10
C TYR A 139 -2.34 0.50 7.76
N ILE A 140 -2.16 -0.76 8.18
CA ILE A 140 -1.04 -1.61 7.77
C ILE A 140 -1.05 -1.81 6.26
N ALA A 141 -2.20 -2.18 5.68
CA ALA A 141 -2.34 -2.35 4.23
C ALA A 141 -2.00 -1.05 3.47
N ARG A 142 -2.47 0.10 3.97
CA ARG A 142 -2.15 1.43 3.40
C ARG A 142 -0.67 1.79 3.54
N ALA A 143 -0.05 1.55 4.70
CA ALA A 143 1.37 1.82 4.93
C ALA A 143 2.26 0.95 4.03
N ARG A 144 1.95 -0.34 3.89
CA ARG A 144 2.64 -1.25 2.96
C ARG A 144 2.46 -0.83 1.50
N SER A 145 1.26 -0.43 1.10
CA SER A 145 0.98 0.11 -0.25
C SER A 145 1.73 1.42 -0.53
N ALA A 146 1.78 2.33 0.43
CA ALA A 146 2.53 3.59 0.31
C ALA A 146 4.03 3.33 0.22
N LYS A 147 4.58 2.44 1.06
CA LYS A 147 5.99 2.02 1.03
C LYS A 147 6.37 1.34 -0.30
N ALA A 148 5.50 0.48 -0.85
CA ALA A 148 5.70 -0.11 -2.17
C ALA A 148 5.65 0.95 -3.29
N SER A 149 4.70 1.90 -3.23
CA SER A 149 4.61 3.00 -4.19
C SER A 149 5.84 3.92 -4.14
N GLN A 150 6.34 4.20 -2.92
CA GLN A 150 7.59 4.93 -2.72
C GLN A 150 8.77 4.17 -3.29
N GLN A 151 8.91 2.87 -3.02
CA GLN A 151 9.98 2.04 -3.58
C GLN A 151 9.93 1.97 -5.11
N ILE A 152 8.74 1.91 -5.72
CA ILE A 152 8.57 1.99 -7.18
C ILE A 152 8.98 3.37 -7.70
N ASN A 153 8.60 4.46 -7.03
CA ASN A 153 9.00 5.81 -7.43
C ASN A 153 10.51 6.06 -7.24
N ASP A 154 11.13 5.54 -6.18
CA ASP A 154 12.57 5.60 -5.94
C ASP A 154 13.33 4.78 -6.99
N MET A 155 12.83 3.59 -7.34
CA MET A 155 13.36 2.80 -8.46
C MET A 155 13.18 3.50 -9.80
N MET A 156 12.01 4.06 -10.08
CA MET A 156 11.71 4.78 -11.32
C MET A 156 12.51 6.08 -11.44
N GLY A 157 12.77 6.78 -10.32
CA GLY A 157 13.71 7.89 -10.28
C GLY A 157 15.14 7.45 -10.58
N ARG A 158 15.58 6.29 -10.06
CA ARG A 158 16.91 5.71 -10.33
C ARG A 158 17.08 5.11 -11.73
N VAL A 159 15.99 4.70 -12.37
CA VAL A 159 15.95 4.24 -13.77
C VAL A 159 15.77 5.42 -14.74
N GLY A 160 15.01 6.45 -14.37
CA GLY A 160 14.84 7.71 -15.10
C GLY A 160 16.08 8.63 -15.03
N THR A 161 16.92 8.48 -14.01
CA THR A 161 18.32 8.96 -13.97
C THR A 161 19.28 7.95 -14.60
N GLY A 162 18.78 7.15 -15.55
CA GLY A 162 19.45 6.01 -16.15
C GLY A 162 20.67 6.38 -16.99
N GLY A 163 21.83 6.37 -16.35
CA GLY A 163 23.12 6.35 -17.04
C GLY A 163 23.28 5.18 -18.03
N ALA A 164 22.46 4.12 -17.92
CA ALA A 164 22.44 2.97 -18.81
C ALA A 164 21.70 3.22 -20.14
N ILE A 165 20.51 3.84 -20.12
CA ILE A 165 19.76 4.16 -21.35
C ILE A 165 20.55 5.21 -22.16
N SER A 166 20.96 6.28 -21.49
CA SER A 166 21.83 7.30 -22.09
C SER A 166 23.21 6.78 -22.48
N ALA A 167 23.69 5.64 -21.98
CA ALA A 167 24.90 4.98 -22.49
C ALA A 167 24.63 4.17 -23.76
N PHE A 168 23.43 3.59 -23.93
CA PHE A 168 23.02 2.97 -25.19
C PHE A 168 22.85 4.03 -26.30
N GLU A 169 22.13 5.12 -26.04
CA GLU A 169 21.94 6.23 -27.00
C GLU A 169 23.29 6.80 -27.48
N ARG A 170 24.23 7.04 -26.56
CA ARG A 170 25.61 7.49 -26.90
C ARG A 170 26.47 6.42 -27.57
N MET A 171 26.13 5.13 -27.46
CA MET A 171 26.82 4.06 -28.19
C MET A 171 26.27 3.92 -29.61
N GLU A 172 24.95 4.05 -29.78
CA GLU A 172 24.26 4.10 -31.08
C GLU A 172 24.74 5.30 -31.93
N GLU A 173 24.78 6.51 -31.35
CA GLU A 173 25.37 7.69 -31.99
C GLU A 173 26.85 7.47 -32.36
N LYS A 174 27.60 6.73 -31.53
CA LYS A 174 29.02 6.41 -31.79
C LYS A 174 29.20 5.39 -32.92
N VAL A 175 28.30 4.42 -33.02
CA VAL A 175 28.29 3.43 -34.12
C VAL A 175 27.92 4.12 -35.43
N LEU A 176 26.84 4.91 -35.47
CA LEU A 176 26.44 5.69 -36.65
C LEU A 176 27.55 6.63 -37.13
N GLN A 177 28.28 7.26 -36.20
CA GLN A 177 29.43 8.11 -36.55
C GLN A 177 30.63 7.32 -37.11
N LEU A 178 30.82 6.06 -36.71
CA LEU A 178 31.86 5.18 -37.26
C LEU A 178 31.45 4.57 -38.60
N GLU A 179 30.18 4.24 -38.78
CA GLU A 179 29.61 3.77 -40.05
C GLU A 179 29.71 4.87 -41.11
N ALA A 180 29.26 6.10 -40.79
CA ALA A 180 29.40 7.25 -41.68
C ALA A 180 30.88 7.62 -41.98
N GLN A 181 31.81 7.40 -41.03
CA GLN A 181 33.24 7.51 -41.32
C GLN A 181 33.74 6.38 -42.24
N SER A 182 33.21 5.17 -42.11
CA SER A 182 33.57 4.06 -42.99
C SER A 182 33.03 4.23 -44.41
N GLU A 183 31.84 4.81 -44.58
CA GLU A 183 31.29 5.18 -45.90
C GLU A 183 32.11 6.32 -46.52
N ALA A 184 32.40 7.39 -45.77
CA ALA A 184 33.24 8.48 -46.27
C ALA A 184 34.68 8.03 -46.61
N VAL A 185 35.24 7.07 -45.87
CA VAL A 185 36.54 6.45 -46.18
C VAL A 185 36.45 5.49 -47.37
N ALA A 186 35.28 4.90 -47.65
CA ALA A 186 35.07 4.14 -48.88
C ALA A 186 34.98 5.05 -50.12
N GLU A 187 34.29 6.19 -50.04
CA GLU A 187 34.28 7.21 -51.11
C GLU A 187 35.68 7.80 -51.36
N LEU A 188 36.40 8.17 -50.29
CA LEU A 188 37.76 8.73 -50.39
C LEU A 188 38.83 7.68 -50.74
N GLY A 189 38.57 6.41 -50.45
CA GLY A 189 39.55 5.31 -50.52
C GLY A 189 39.82 4.77 -51.93
N THR A 190 38.96 5.08 -52.90
CA THR A 190 39.09 4.57 -54.28
C THR A 190 39.72 5.57 -55.26
N ASP A 191 39.66 6.88 -55.00
CA ASP A 191 39.74 7.89 -56.06
C ASP A 191 41.01 8.79 -56.04
N ASP A 192 41.93 8.61 -55.08
CA ASP A 192 43.21 9.36 -55.00
C ASP A 192 44.47 8.50 -55.25
N LEU A 193 44.48 7.25 -54.79
CA LEU A 193 45.64 6.36 -54.96
C LEU A 193 45.84 5.97 -56.43
N GLU A 194 44.77 5.64 -57.13
CA GLU A 194 44.81 5.18 -58.53
C GLU A 194 45.18 6.33 -59.48
N LYS A 195 44.70 7.55 -59.21
CA LYS A 195 45.16 8.77 -59.91
C LYS A 195 46.64 9.08 -59.66
N ARG A 196 47.14 8.85 -58.44
CA ARG A 196 48.57 9.00 -58.13
C ARG A 196 49.44 7.99 -58.87
N ILE A 197 48.99 6.74 -59.03
CA ILE A 197 49.69 5.74 -59.84
C ILE A 197 49.68 6.12 -61.33
N ALA A 198 48.56 6.62 -61.86
CA ALA A 198 48.50 7.13 -63.23
C ALA A 198 49.47 8.30 -63.46
N SER A 199 49.55 9.26 -62.52
CA SER A 199 50.42 10.44 -62.60
C SER A 199 51.94 10.15 -62.59
N LEU A 200 52.35 8.90 -62.33
CA LEU A 200 53.74 8.45 -62.39
C LEU A 200 54.12 7.82 -63.74
N GLY A 201 53.19 7.71 -64.70
CA GLY A 201 53.42 7.12 -66.02
C GLY A 201 53.56 8.11 -67.20
N GLU A 202 53.16 9.37 -67.06
CA GLU A 202 53.03 10.32 -68.19
C GLU A 202 54.34 11.00 -68.61
N ALA A 203 55.41 10.22 -68.81
CA ALA A 203 56.64 10.71 -69.46
C ALA A 203 56.51 10.82 -71.00
N ASP A 204 55.64 10.01 -71.62
CA ASP A 204 55.51 9.91 -73.09
C ASP A 204 54.34 10.71 -73.69
N ALA A 205 53.42 11.26 -72.86
CA ALA A 205 52.19 11.90 -73.35
C ALA A 205 52.41 13.34 -73.89
N VAL A 206 53.29 14.11 -73.24
CA VAL A 206 53.47 15.55 -73.51
C VAL A 206 54.07 15.81 -74.90
N GLU A 207 54.97 14.94 -75.38
CA GLU A 207 55.55 15.04 -76.73
C GLU A 207 54.49 14.76 -77.82
N ALA A 208 53.49 13.92 -77.52
CA ALA A 208 52.37 13.64 -78.42
C ALA A 208 51.36 14.80 -78.49
N GLU A 209 51.06 15.47 -77.37
CA GLU A 209 50.22 16.69 -77.38
C GLU A 209 50.88 17.83 -78.15
N LEU A 210 52.21 17.98 -78.07
CA LEU A 210 52.94 18.99 -78.85
C LEU A 210 52.80 18.77 -80.37
N ALA A 211 52.76 17.50 -80.81
CA ALA A 211 52.48 17.15 -82.19
C ALA A 211 50.99 17.35 -82.57
N ALA A 212 50.06 17.11 -81.63
CA ALA A 212 48.62 17.28 -81.86
C ALA A 212 48.24 18.77 -82.03
N MET A 213 48.73 19.67 -81.17
CA MET A 213 48.44 21.11 -81.27
C MET A 213 48.84 21.71 -82.63
N LYS A 214 49.89 21.20 -83.25
CA LYS A 214 50.36 21.65 -84.57
C LYS A 214 49.35 21.39 -85.70
N ASN A 215 48.51 20.36 -85.55
CA ASN A 215 47.47 20.00 -86.51
C ASN A 215 46.10 20.64 -86.19
N GLN A 216 45.93 21.24 -85.01
CA GLN A 216 44.66 21.83 -84.57
C GLN A 216 44.38 23.24 -85.16
N ILE A 217 45.25 23.73 -86.05
CA ILE A 217 45.09 24.99 -86.78
C ILE A 217 44.11 24.86 -87.97
N THR A 218 43.88 23.64 -88.48
CA THR A 218 42.95 23.36 -89.58
C THR A 218 41.64 22.72 -89.07
N GLY A 219 40.85 23.49 -88.32
CA GLY A 219 39.57 23.02 -87.76
C GLY A 219 38.44 22.88 -88.79
N GLY A 220 37.61 21.84 -88.64
CA GLY A 220 36.43 21.57 -89.46
C GLY A 220 35.28 20.98 -88.62
N SER A 221 34.05 21.43 -88.88
CA SER A 221 32.90 21.27 -87.97
C SER A 221 32.30 19.87 -87.86
N GLN A 222 31.57 19.67 -86.75
CA GLN A 222 30.71 18.52 -86.43
C GLN A 222 29.63 18.24 -87.51
N ALA A 223 29.30 16.95 -87.73
CA ALA A 223 27.95 16.37 -87.53
C ALA A 223 27.86 14.91 -88.04
N ALA A 224 26.84 14.17 -87.55
CA ALA A 224 26.23 12.98 -88.18
C ALA A 224 27.07 11.66 -88.26
N GLN A 225 26.50 10.43 -88.27
CA GLN A 225 25.12 9.95 -88.05
C GLN A 225 25.08 8.39 -87.88
N LEU A 226 24.14 7.89 -87.05
CA LEU A 226 23.35 6.62 -87.22
C LEU A 226 24.06 5.24 -87.34
N PRO A 227 23.33 4.10 -87.28
CA PRO A 227 22.02 3.80 -86.66
C PRO A 227 22.27 3.08 -85.29
N SER A 228 21.65 2.01 -84.75
CA SER A 228 20.49 1.10 -85.01
C SER A 228 20.19 0.36 -83.67
N SER A 229 19.05 -0.27 -83.37
CA SER A 229 17.71 -0.34 -83.98
C SER A 229 16.67 -0.89 -82.98
N HIS A 230 15.51 -0.22 -82.84
CA HIS A 230 14.16 -0.72 -82.47
C HIS A 230 13.93 -1.60 -81.20
N ALA A 231 12.77 -1.53 -80.51
CA ALA A 231 11.46 -0.97 -80.89
C ALA A 231 10.80 -0.08 -79.79
N THR A 232 9.61 -0.44 -79.30
CA THR A 232 8.77 0.26 -78.29
C THR A 232 7.78 -0.79 -77.70
N ILE A 233 6.64 -0.57 -77.02
CA ILE A 233 5.62 0.51 -76.97
C ILE A 233 5.21 0.76 -75.49
N ASN A 234 4.67 1.95 -75.19
CA ASN A 234 4.26 2.41 -73.87
C ASN A 234 2.90 1.85 -73.38
N SER A 235 2.71 1.84 -72.05
CA SER A 235 1.54 2.37 -71.32
C SER A 235 0.10 1.97 -71.72
N GLU A 236 -0.23 0.68 -71.87
CA GLU A 236 -1.65 0.23 -71.78
C GLU A 236 -1.91 -0.87 -70.72
N THR A 237 -0.89 -1.54 -70.19
CA THR A 237 -1.03 -2.55 -69.13
C THR A 237 -1.45 -1.99 -67.76
N ASP A 238 -1.40 -0.66 -67.58
CA ASP A 238 -1.95 0.07 -66.42
C ASP A 238 -3.48 -0.08 -66.27
N ARG A 239 -4.18 -0.74 -67.20
CA ARG A 239 -5.65 -0.86 -67.22
C ARG A 239 -6.23 -2.26 -67.03
N GLU A 240 -5.40 -3.28 -66.82
CA GLU A 240 -5.89 -4.66 -66.63
C GLU A 240 -5.49 -5.29 -65.29
N LEU A 241 -4.31 -4.98 -64.77
CA LEU A 241 -3.88 -5.47 -63.45
C LEU A 241 -4.67 -4.87 -62.29
N GLU A 242 -5.14 -3.62 -62.40
CA GLU A 242 -6.09 -3.05 -61.43
C GLU A 242 -7.47 -3.71 -61.49
N LYS A 243 -7.96 -4.06 -62.70
CA LYS A 243 -9.23 -4.79 -62.85
C LYS A 243 -9.15 -6.15 -62.16
N LEU A 244 -8.06 -6.91 -62.38
CA LEU A 244 -7.88 -8.20 -61.70
C LEU A 244 -7.82 -8.07 -60.18
N ARG A 245 -7.21 -7.01 -59.63
CA ARG A 245 -7.14 -6.78 -58.18
C ARG A 245 -8.47 -6.32 -57.58
N GLN A 246 -9.26 -5.53 -58.30
CA GLN A 246 -10.59 -5.12 -57.83
C GLN A 246 -11.65 -6.22 -58.02
N GLN A 247 -11.49 -7.12 -58.99
CA GLN A 247 -12.37 -8.29 -59.13
C GLN A 247 -12.10 -9.40 -58.09
N ILE A 248 -11.09 -9.21 -57.23
CA ILE A 248 -10.78 -10.02 -56.04
C ILE A 248 -11.20 -9.26 -54.74
N ARG A 249 -11.89 -8.11 -54.87
CA ARG A 249 -12.45 -7.36 -53.74
C ARG A 249 -13.93 -7.72 -53.52
N GLU A 250 -14.24 -8.15 -52.29
CA GLU A 250 -15.57 -8.24 -51.66
C GLU A 250 -16.59 -9.25 -52.23
N PRO A 251 -17.55 -9.74 -51.41
CA PRO A 251 -17.63 -9.73 -49.93
C PRO A 251 -17.50 -11.12 -49.27
#